data_AF-A0A9P1FDY6-F1
#
_entry.id   AF-A0A9P1FDY6-F1
#
_cell.length_a   1.000
_cell.length_b   1.000
_cell.length_c   1.000
_cell.angle_alpha   90.00
_cell.angle_beta   90.00
_cell.angle_gamma   90.00
#
_symmetry.space_group_name_H-M   'P 1'
#
loop_
_entity.id
_entity.type
_entity.pdbx_description
1 polymer ?
#
loop_
_entity_poly.entity_id
_entity_poly.type
_entity_poly.pdbx_seq_one_letter_code
_entity_poly.pdbx_strand_id
1 'polypeptide(L)'
;MIFCTDVHALSQWLQQWSLHLWLRRYLSTGFVFPALQGREATMSLMRVVTKGRVQLVASRLPATRSSAFMPSTPEEWEAAGYETSKKNGAPKIYSMWNRWFPYEPVPFSPKLGPYIEYVEKDHVYYWCSCGESVSQPWCDNVGCEGTKFKPVVVIPEHSRKQWFCGSKHSPTRPEFNGTCWSVWMDVNTIPAAGLLFGISFVTGILCTWIAHP
;
A
#
# COMPACT_ATOMS: atom_id res chain seq x y z
N MET A 1 -40.69 -59.54 -1.76
CA MET A 1 -39.31 -59.94 -1.43
C MET A 1 -38.41 -59.24 -2.45
N ILE A 2 -38.06 -57.98 -2.25
CA ILE A 2 -36.96 -57.46 -1.40
C ILE A 2 -35.60 -57.86 -2.00
N PHE A 3 -34.99 -56.94 -2.76
CA PHE A 3 -33.54 -56.82 -2.91
C PHE A 3 -33.19 -55.35 -2.71
N CYS A 4 -32.85 -55.00 -1.48
CA CYS A 4 -32.26 -53.73 -1.07
C CYS A 4 -31.31 -54.05 0.09
N THR A 5 -30.02 -54.17 -0.21
CA THR A 5 -28.80 -54.09 0.62
C THR A 5 -27.66 -54.41 -0.35
N ASP A 6 -26.53 -53.72 -0.47
CA ASP A 6 -25.72 -53.10 0.58
C ASP A 6 -24.65 -52.18 -0.04
N VAL A 7 -24.96 -50.89 -0.23
CA VAL A 7 -23.97 -49.88 -0.69
C VAL A 7 -23.12 -49.35 0.48
N HIS A 8 -23.53 -49.64 1.72
CA HIS A 8 -22.80 -49.25 2.93
C HIS A 8 -21.54 -50.09 3.19
N ALA A 9 -21.48 -51.33 2.69
CA ALA A 9 -20.30 -52.20 2.87
C ALA A 9 -19.07 -51.74 2.08
N LEU A 10 -19.27 -51.03 0.95
CA LEU A 10 -18.17 -50.54 0.10
C LEU A 10 -17.53 -49.24 0.61
N SER A 11 -18.24 -48.42 1.38
CA SER A 11 -17.69 -47.18 1.93
C SER A 11 -16.78 -47.42 3.15
N GLN A 12 -17.02 -48.49 3.90
CA GLN A 12 -16.18 -48.87 5.05
C GLN A 12 -14.81 -49.44 4.64
N TRP A 13 -14.72 -50.09 3.47
CA TRP A 13 -13.46 -50.65 2.97
C TRP A 13 -12.44 -49.59 2.49
N LEU A 14 -12.91 -48.43 2.00
CA LEU A 14 -12.03 -47.37 1.50
C LEU A 14 -11.47 -46.45 2.61
N GLN A 15 -12.08 -46.44 3.79
CA GLN A 15 -11.58 -45.64 4.93
C GLN A 15 -10.43 -46.32 5.71
N GLN A 16 -10.22 -47.63 5.55
CA GLN A 16 -9.19 -48.36 6.30
C GLN A 16 -7.80 -48.37 5.62
N TRP A 17 -7.69 -47.97 4.34
CA TRP A 17 -6.44 -47.96 3.58
C TRP A 17 -5.66 -46.64 3.58
N SER A 18 -6.26 -45.50 3.96
CA SER A 18 -5.60 -44.19 3.86
C SER A 18 -4.74 -43.81 5.07
N LEU A 19 -5.04 -44.33 6.27
CA LEU A 19 -4.29 -44.01 7.50
C LEU A 19 -2.97 -44.78 7.65
N HIS A 20 -2.82 -45.94 7.00
CA HIS A 20 -1.63 -46.78 7.14
C HIS A 20 -0.44 -46.35 6.25
N LEU A 21 -0.70 -45.58 5.19
CA LEU A 21 0.34 -45.08 4.28
C LEU A 21 0.96 -43.74 4.74
N TRP A 22 0.28 -42.99 5.61
CA TRP A 22 0.78 -41.71 6.10
C TRP A 22 1.79 -41.87 7.25
N LEU A 23 1.58 -42.85 8.14
CA LEU A 23 2.46 -43.11 9.29
C LEU A 23 3.82 -43.73 8.93
N ARG A 24 3.95 -44.37 7.75
CA ARG A 24 5.23 -44.97 7.32
C ARG A 24 6.22 -43.97 6.71
N ARG A 25 5.77 -42.78 6.31
CA ARG A 25 6.65 -41.78 5.68
C ARG A 25 7.26 -40.80 6.68
N TYR A 26 6.70 -40.68 7.89
CA TYR A 26 7.14 -39.72 8.91
C TYR A 26 8.31 -40.20 9.79
N LEU A 27 8.69 -41.48 9.73
CA LEU A 27 9.77 -42.06 10.54
C LEU A 27 11.06 -42.39 9.76
N SER A 28 11.17 -41.97 8.49
CA SER A 28 12.31 -42.31 7.62
C SER A 28 13.28 -41.17 7.28
N THR A 29 12.99 -39.94 7.69
CA THR A 29 13.91 -38.81 7.50
C THR A 29 14.52 -38.42 8.85
N GLY A 30 15.65 -39.07 9.16
CA GLY A 30 16.52 -38.65 10.26
C GLY A 30 17.00 -37.22 10.04
N PHE A 31 16.45 -36.30 10.83
CA PHE A 31 16.93 -34.93 10.89
C PHE A 31 17.93 -34.83 12.04
N VAL A 32 19.21 -34.88 11.68
CA VAL A 32 20.34 -34.70 12.58
C VAL A 32 20.38 -33.23 13.02
N PHE A 33 20.25 -32.98 14.32
CA PHE A 33 20.53 -31.69 14.95
C PHE A 33 22.05 -31.42 14.91
N PRO A 34 22.53 -30.29 14.35
CA PRO A 34 23.88 -29.85 14.61
C PRO A 34 23.95 -29.16 15.97
N ALA A 35 24.86 -29.65 16.80
CA ALA A 35 25.18 -29.14 18.12
C ALA A 35 25.71 -27.70 18.06
N LEU A 36 25.30 -26.91 19.07
CA LEU A 36 25.88 -25.62 19.43
C LEU A 36 27.34 -25.82 19.86
N GLN A 37 28.30 -25.48 19.00
CA GLN A 37 29.71 -25.33 19.36
C GLN A 37 30.09 -23.85 19.29
N GLY A 38 30.33 -23.26 20.45
CA GLY A 38 30.81 -21.89 20.60
C GLY A 38 32.11 -21.63 19.83
N ARG A 39 32.26 -20.40 19.33
CA ARG A 39 33.55 -19.87 18.89
C ARG A 39 33.78 -18.52 19.53
N GLU A 40 34.87 -18.50 20.28
CA GLU A 40 35.49 -17.37 20.93
C GLU A 40 35.85 -16.29 19.91
N ALA A 41 35.68 -15.04 20.34
CA ALA A 41 36.12 -13.87 19.64
C ALA A 41 37.64 -13.72 19.78
N THR A 42 38.36 -13.73 18.66
CA THR A 42 39.68 -13.09 18.56
C THR A 42 39.81 -12.33 17.24
N MET A 43 40.45 -11.18 17.35
CA MET A 43 40.47 -10.09 16.38
C MET A 43 41.27 -10.44 15.12
N SER A 44 40.84 -9.93 13.96
CA SER A 44 41.79 -9.58 12.91
C SER A 44 41.29 -8.42 12.07
N LEU A 45 41.99 -7.30 12.20
CA LEU A 45 41.93 -6.14 11.32
C LEU A 45 42.33 -6.54 9.90
N MET A 46 41.40 -6.48 8.95
CA MET A 46 41.74 -6.25 7.55
C MET A 46 40.78 -5.22 6.95
N ARG A 47 41.32 -4.02 6.74
CA ARG A 47 40.80 -3.03 5.79
C ARG A 47 41.13 -3.50 4.36
N VAL A 48 40.29 -3.04 3.44
CA VAL A 48 40.55 -2.69 2.02
C VAL A 48 39.83 -3.54 0.97
N VAL A 49 38.74 -2.93 0.50
CA VAL A 49 38.31 -2.74 -0.90
C VAL A 49 38.08 -3.99 -1.75
N THR A 50 36.80 -4.32 -1.92
CA THR A 50 36.30 -4.97 -3.14
C THR A 50 35.11 -4.20 -3.71
N LYS A 51 35.38 -3.63 -4.89
CA LYS A 51 34.48 -3.24 -5.99
C LYS A 51 32.99 -3.58 -5.83
N GLY A 52 32.16 -2.55 -6.04
CA GLY A 52 31.01 -2.59 -6.95
C GLY A 52 30.24 -3.90 -7.04
N ARG A 53 29.51 -4.23 -5.98
CA ARG A 53 28.34 -5.09 -6.06
C ARG A 53 27.31 -4.41 -5.18
N VAL A 54 26.19 -4.01 -5.79
CA VAL A 54 25.01 -3.54 -5.07
C VAL A 54 24.63 -4.67 -4.13
N GLN A 55 25.07 -4.53 -2.88
CA GLN A 55 24.72 -5.43 -1.81
C GLN A 55 23.26 -5.12 -1.56
N LEU A 56 22.38 -6.08 -1.87
CA LEU A 56 21.03 -6.09 -1.33
C LEU A 56 21.22 -6.18 0.19
N VAL A 57 21.32 -5.01 0.80
CA VAL A 57 21.19 -4.86 2.25
C VAL A 57 19.74 -5.25 2.49
N ALA A 58 19.55 -6.50 2.91
CA ALA A 58 18.41 -6.87 3.72
C ALA A 58 18.52 -6.02 4.99
N SER A 59 18.11 -4.75 4.88
CA SER A 59 18.00 -3.85 6.00
C SER A 59 16.99 -4.52 6.91
N ARG A 60 17.45 -4.89 8.09
CA ARG A 60 16.60 -5.23 9.23
C ARG A 60 15.49 -4.18 9.24
N LEU A 61 14.27 -4.60 8.93
CA LEU A 61 13.12 -3.73 9.01
C LEU A 61 13.15 -3.11 10.41
N PRO A 62 13.25 -1.79 10.57
CA PRO A 62 13.10 -1.20 11.88
C PRO A 62 11.74 -1.66 12.40
N ALA A 63 11.75 -2.30 13.56
CA ALA A 63 10.54 -2.64 14.30
C ALA A 63 9.92 -1.36 14.90
N THR A 64 9.74 -0.32 14.10
CA THR A 64 8.72 0.69 14.36
C THR A 64 7.42 -0.02 14.05
N ARG A 65 6.56 -0.17 15.06
CA ARG A 65 5.16 -0.58 14.89
C ARG A 65 4.56 0.36 13.85
N SER A 66 4.60 -0.02 12.58
CA SER A 66 3.88 0.72 11.54
C SER A 66 2.44 0.71 11.99
N SER A 67 1.84 1.88 12.10
CA SER A 67 0.41 1.98 12.31
C SER A 67 -0.25 1.07 11.27
N ALA A 68 -1.22 0.25 11.70
CA ALA A 68 -2.01 -0.61 10.80
C ALA A 68 -2.80 0.19 9.74
N PHE A 69 -2.66 1.51 9.78
CA PHE A 69 -3.30 2.53 8.98
C PHE A 69 -2.18 3.45 8.51
N MET A 70 -1.94 3.51 7.20
CA MET A 70 -1.09 4.43 6.43
C MET A 70 0.07 5.15 7.16
N PRO A 71 1.33 5.08 6.63
CA PRO A 71 2.43 5.86 7.18
C PRO A 71 2.07 7.36 7.26
N SER A 72 2.33 7.95 8.42
CA SER A 72 1.91 9.29 8.79
C SER A 72 3.07 10.27 8.85
N THR A 73 4.27 9.76 9.16
CA THR A 73 5.50 10.56 9.25
C THR A 73 6.38 10.36 8.01
N PRO A 74 7.18 11.35 7.61
CA PRO A 74 8.10 11.19 6.47
C PRO A 74 9.08 10.02 6.64
N GLU A 75 9.55 9.78 7.87
CA GLU A 75 10.44 8.66 8.20
C GLU A 75 9.79 7.29 7.96
N GLU A 76 8.50 7.16 8.30
CA GLU A 76 7.73 5.93 8.02
C GLU A 76 7.56 5.72 6.51
N TRP A 77 7.37 6.78 5.74
CA TRP A 77 7.31 6.72 4.28
C TRP A 77 8.63 6.29 3.67
N GLU A 78 9.75 6.83 4.14
CA GLU A 78 11.09 6.43 3.72
C GLU A 78 11.39 4.98 4.11
N ALA A 79 11.00 4.56 5.32
CA ALA A 79 11.11 3.17 5.77
C ALA A 79 10.26 2.21 4.92
N ALA A 80 9.13 2.67 4.38
CA ALA A 80 8.31 1.95 3.41
C ALA A 80 8.87 1.98 1.97
N GLY A 81 9.99 2.67 1.73
CA GLY A 81 10.68 2.75 0.44
C GLY A 81 10.16 3.85 -0.49
N TYR A 82 9.39 4.81 0.00
CA TYR A 82 8.91 5.95 -0.79
C TYR A 82 9.90 7.13 -0.71
N GLU A 83 10.00 7.87 -1.82
CA GLU A 83 10.72 9.14 -1.85
C GLU A 83 9.88 10.23 -1.20
N THR A 84 10.45 10.97 -0.26
CA THR A 84 9.81 12.09 0.44
C THR A 84 10.36 13.43 -0.07
N SER A 85 9.51 14.45 -0.07
CA SER A 85 9.92 15.82 -0.35
C SER A 85 10.72 16.39 0.81
N LYS A 86 11.86 17.02 0.51
CA LYS A 86 12.71 17.69 1.52
C LYS A 86 12.04 18.89 2.18
N LYS A 87 11.00 19.47 1.56
CA LYS A 87 10.37 20.72 2.01
C LYS A 87 9.26 20.48 3.02
N ASN A 88 8.31 19.62 2.66
CA ASN A 88 7.10 19.36 3.45
C ASN A 88 6.97 17.90 3.91
N GLY A 89 7.93 17.03 3.59
CA GLY A 89 7.90 15.61 3.96
C GLY A 89 6.86 14.79 3.22
N ALA A 90 6.20 15.35 2.19
CA ALA A 90 5.17 14.64 1.44
C ALA A 90 5.78 13.48 0.64
N PRO A 91 5.17 12.29 0.65
CA PRO A 91 5.63 11.16 -0.15
C PRO A 91 5.30 11.33 -1.63
N LYS A 92 6.12 10.76 -2.49
CA LYS A 92 5.87 10.61 -3.92
C LYS A 92 5.27 9.24 -4.18
N ILE A 93 3.97 9.19 -4.45
CA ILE A 93 3.24 7.94 -4.64
C ILE A 93 3.20 7.61 -6.13
N TYR A 94 3.88 6.52 -6.50
CA TYR A 94 3.89 6.02 -7.86
C TYR A 94 2.65 5.17 -8.11
N SER A 95 1.87 5.53 -9.12
CA SER A 95 0.79 4.66 -9.59
C SER A 95 1.35 3.51 -10.41
N MET A 96 0.56 2.45 -10.60
CA MET A 96 0.92 1.36 -11.52
C MET A 96 1.20 1.87 -12.95
N TRP A 97 0.59 2.97 -13.36
CA TRP A 97 0.85 3.63 -14.64
C TRP A 97 2.30 4.10 -14.77
N ASN A 98 2.88 4.65 -13.69
CA ASN A 98 4.25 5.17 -13.70
C ASN A 98 5.31 4.06 -13.81
N ARG A 99 4.94 2.81 -13.53
CA ARG A 99 5.80 1.65 -13.81
C ARG A 99 5.98 1.45 -15.32
N TRP A 100 4.94 1.73 -16.10
CA TRP A 100 4.95 1.63 -17.57
C TRP A 100 5.50 2.90 -18.23
N PHE A 101 5.28 4.07 -17.62
CA PHE A 101 5.74 5.37 -18.11
C PHE A 101 6.64 6.09 -17.08
N PRO A 102 7.94 5.74 -16.99
CA PRO A 102 8.84 6.32 -15.99
C PRO A 102 9.18 7.81 -16.21
N TYR A 103 8.94 8.32 -17.42
CA TYR A 103 9.30 9.69 -17.81
C TYR A 103 8.23 10.74 -17.45
N GLU A 104 7.02 10.28 -17.09
CA GLU A 104 5.95 11.17 -16.66
C GLU A 104 6.25 11.73 -15.26
N PRO A 105 6.09 13.04 -15.06
CA PRO A 105 6.35 13.63 -13.76
C PRO A 105 5.26 13.20 -12.77
N VAL A 106 5.68 12.63 -11.64
CA VAL A 106 4.79 12.24 -10.53
C VAL A 106 4.79 13.34 -9.47
N PRO A 107 3.62 13.86 -9.06
CA PRO A 107 3.54 14.87 -8.02
C PRO A 107 3.75 14.25 -6.63
N PHE A 108 4.10 15.08 -5.66
CA PHE A 108 4.08 14.69 -4.25
C PHE A 108 2.65 14.72 -3.71
N SER A 109 2.34 13.82 -2.79
CA SER A 109 1.00 13.65 -2.20
C SER A 109 1.01 14.00 -0.72
N PRO A 110 0.85 15.29 -0.33
CA PRO A 110 0.90 15.70 1.08
C PRO A 110 -0.26 15.15 1.90
N LYS A 111 -1.45 15.00 1.30
CA LYS A 111 -2.64 14.48 1.96
C LYS A 111 -3.49 13.67 0.97
N LEU A 112 -3.82 12.43 1.33
CA LEU A 112 -4.78 11.61 0.58
C LEU A 112 -6.22 11.94 0.99
N GLY A 113 -6.62 13.16 0.67
CA GLY A 113 -7.96 13.66 0.94
C GLY A 113 -8.15 15.09 0.41
N PRO A 114 -9.35 15.65 0.54
CA PRO A 114 -9.64 17.00 0.13
C PRO A 114 -9.07 18.04 1.10
N TYR A 115 -8.78 19.22 0.57
CA TYR A 115 -8.67 20.48 1.32
C TYR A 115 -9.96 21.27 1.13
N ILE A 116 -10.57 21.71 2.23
CA ILE A 116 -11.83 22.44 2.20
C ILE A 116 -11.49 23.89 2.52
N GLU A 117 -11.56 24.75 1.51
CA GLU A 117 -11.26 26.17 1.64
C GLU A 117 -12.46 27.01 1.23
N TYR A 118 -12.62 28.16 1.88
CA TYR A 118 -13.60 29.16 1.47
C TYR A 118 -12.97 30.05 0.40
N VAL A 119 -13.60 30.13 -0.77
CA VAL A 119 -13.13 30.96 -1.88
C VAL A 119 -14.11 32.10 -2.13
N GLU A 120 -13.58 33.28 -2.46
CA GLU A 120 -14.36 34.48 -2.76
C GLU A 120 -14.49 34.66 -4.26
N LYS A 121 -15.67 35.10 -4.71
CA LYS A 121 -15.97 35.37 -6.12
C LYS A 121 -14.93 36.33 -6.73
N ASP A 122 -14.53 36.03 -7.97
CA ASP A 122 -13.61 36.85 -8.79
C ASP A 122 -12.18 37.02 -8.20
N HIS A 123 -11.86 36.35 -7.09
CA HIS A 123 -10.49 36.31 -6.57
C HIS A 123 -9.64 35.26 -7.31
N VAL A 124 -8.41 35.64 -7.64
CA VAL A 124 -7.46 34.77 -8.33
C VAL A 124 -6.68 33.94 -7.33
N TYR A 125 -6.88 32.64 -7.34
CA TYR A 125 -6.13 31.70 -6.52
C TYR A 125 -5.21 30.82 -7.37
N TYR A 126 -4.06 30.43 -6.81
CA TYR A 126 -3.09 29.56 -7.45
C TYR A 126 -3.02 28.23 -6.70
N TRP A 127 -3.59 27.19 -7.29
CA TRP A 127 -3.56 25.85 -6.71
C TRP A 127 -2.23 25.14 -7.01
N CYS A 128 -1.64 24.55 -5.97
CA CYS A 128 -0.39 23.80 -6.08
C CYS A 128 -0.62 22.47 -6.80
N SER A 129 0.04 22.25 -7.95
CA SER A 129 0.00 20.99 -8.69
C SER A 129 1.15 20.02 -8.34
N CYS A 130 2.26 20.52 -7.80
CA CYS A 130 3.44 19.70 -7.50
C CYS A 130 3.35 18.96 -6.16
N GLY A 131 2.56 19.46 -5.21
CA GLY A 131 2.39 18.86 -3.89
C GLY A 131 3.51 19.13 -2.88
N GLU A 132 4.57 19.87 -3.27
CA GLU A 132 5.69 20.22 -2.38
C GLU A 132 5.45 21.47 -1.53
N SER A 133 4.39 22.23 -1.82
CA SER A 133 4.13 23.47 -1.08
C SER A 133 3.86 23.21 0.40
N VAL A 134 4.31 24.15 1.23
CA VAL A 134 4.05 24.16 2.68
C VAL A 134 2.65 24.71 2.99
N SER A 135 2.17 25.69 2.21
CA SER A 135 0.87 26.35 2.37
C SER A 135 -0.25 25.71 1.54
N GLN A 136 -0.33 24.37 1.55
CA GLN A 136 -1.40 23.63 0.85
C GLN A 136 -2.79 24.14 1.26
N PRO A 137 -3.74 24.29 0.30
CA PRO A 137 -3.70 23.85 -1.10
C PRO A 137 -3.05 24.83 -2.10
N TRP A 138 -2.59 25.98 -1.61
CA TRP A 138 -2.11 27.09 -2.45
C TRP A 138 -0.64 26.90 -2.85
N CYS A 139 -0.23 27.59 -3.91
CA CYS A 139 1.14 27.56 -4.41
C CYS A 139 2.01 28.62 -3.71
N ASP A 140 3.19 28.21 -3.23
CA ASP A 140 4.23 29.09 -2.69
C ASP A 140 5.34 29.42 -3.70
N ASN A 141 5.20 29.00 -4.96
CA ASN A 141 6.19 29.04 -6.05
C ASN A 141 7.47 28.21 -5.81
N VAL A 142 7.89 28.03 -4.56
CA VAL A 142 9.08 27.27 -4.15
C VAL A 142 9.07 25.83 -4.70
N GLY A 143 7.91 25.16 -4.71
CA GLY A 143 7.76 23.80 -5.24
C GLY A 143 7.71 23.68 -6.77
N CYS A 144 7.43 24.78 -7.48
CA CYS A 144 7.26 24.76 -8.94
C CYS A 144 8.54 25.18 -9.69
N GLU A 145 9.48 25.83 -9.00
CA GLU A 145 10.77 26.24 -9.58
C GLU A 145 11.62 25.01 -9.95
N GLY A 146 11.82 24.78 -11.25
CA GLY A 146 12.62 23.68 -11.78
C GLY A 146 11.91 22.34 -11.92
N THR A 147 10.63 22.23 -11.55
CA THR A 147 9.82 21.03 -11.81
C THR A 147 9.01 21.17 -13.10
N LYS A 148 8.53 20.05 -13.66
CA LYS A 148 7.63 20.06 -14.85
C LYS A 148 6.21 20.53 -14.52
N PHE A 149 5.96 20.93 -13.28
CA PHE A 149 4.64 21.29 -12.78
C PHE A 149 4.45 22.81 -12.80
N LYS A 150 3.25 23.26 -13.17
CA LYS A 150 2.87 24.67 -13.15
C LYS A 150 1.59 24.83 -12.31
N PRO A 151 1.50 25.88 -11.48
CA PRO A 151 0.31 26.13 -10.69
C PRO A 151 -0.92 26.31 -11.59
N VAL A 152 -2.06 25.85 -11.11
CA VAL A 152 -3.34 25.97 -11.82
C VAL A 152 -4.07 27.20 -11.27
N VAL A 153 -4.46 28.11 -12.16
CA VAL A 153 -5.21 29.31 -11.80
C VAL A 153 -6.67 28.94 -11.57
N VAL A 154 -7.24 29.41 -10.46
CA VAL A 154 -8.62 29.19 -10.07
C VAL A 154 -9.28 30.54 -9.89
N ILE A 155 -10.33 30.80 -10.66
CA ILE A 155 -11.17 31.99 -10.55
C ILE A 155 -12.59 31.50 -10.30
N PRO A 156 -13.08 31.54 -9.05
CA PRO A 156 -14.39 31.05 -8.70
C PRO A 156 -15.47 32.05 -9.10
N GLU A 157 -16.54 31.57 -9.74
CA GLU A 157 -17.69 32.39 -10.14
C GLU A 157 -18.59 32.78 -8.96
N HIS A 158 -18.51 32.03 -7.86
CA HIS A 158 -19.34 32.20 -6.68
C HIS A 158 -18.53 32.01 -5.40
N SER A 159 -18.81 32.85 -4.39
CA SER A 159 -18.22 32.70 -3.07
C SER A 159 -18.81 31.48 -2.37
N ARG A 160 -18.01 30.42 -2.19
CA ARG A 160 -18.45 29.16 -1.57
C ARG A 160 -17.29 28.39 -0.94
N LYS A 161 -17.61 27.39 -0.13
CA LYS A 161 -16.63 26.38 0.26
C LYS A 161 -16.39 25.43 -0.92
N GLN A 162 -15.16 25.34 -1.39
CA GLN A 162 -14.75 24.46 -2.48
C GLN A 162 -13.77 23.40 -1.97
N TRP A 163 -13.83 22.22 -2.61
CA TRP A 163 -13.04 21.06 -2.26
C TRP A 163 -11.91 20.92 -3.26
N PHE A 164 -10.68 21.13 -2.79
CA PHE A 164 -9.48 21.05 -3.60
C PHE A 164 -8.80 19.69 -3.43
N CYS A 165 -8.24 19.18 -4.53
CA CYS A 165 -7.51 17.92 -4.50
C CYS A 165 -6.21 18.07 -3.69
N GLY A 166 -6.04 17.21 -2.67
CA GLY A 166 -4.82 17.15 -1.86
C GLY A 166 -3.75 16.19 -2.38
N SER A 167 -4.15 15.09 -3.01
CA SER A 167 -3.22 14.07 -3.54
C SER A 167 -2.59 14.44 -4.89
N LYS A 168 -3.13 15.45 -5.59
CA LYS A 168 -2.66 15.93 -6.91
C LYS A 168 -2.80 14.92 -8.07
N HIS A 169 -3.38 13.74 -7.82
CA HIS A 169 -3.69 12.72 -8.81
C HIS A 169 -5.06 12.87 -9.50
N SER A 170 -5.85 13.90 -9.14
CA SER A 170 -7.15 14.15 -9.78
C SER A 170 -6.99 14.45 -11.28
N PRO A 171 -7.72 13.77 -12.19
CA PRO A 171 -7.84 14.17 -13.59
C PRO A 171 -8.51 15.54 -13.77
N THR A 172 -9.46 15.91 -12.91
CA THR A 172 -10.22 17.17 -12.98
C THR A 172 -9.59 18.24 -12.08
N ARG A 173 -8.30 18.52 -12.26
CA ARG A 173 -7.58 19.54 -11.46
C ARG A 173 -8.23 20.91 -11.66
N PRO A 174 -8.42 21.73 -10.60
CA PRO A 174 -7.97 21.57 -9.20
C PRO A 174 -8.98 20.84 -8.28
N GLU A 175 -10.12 20.43 -8.81
CA GLU A 175 -11.27 19.94 -8.05
C GLU A 175 -11.05 18.53 -7.49
N PHE A 176 -11.73 18.27 -6.37
CA PHE A 176 -11.78 16.95 -5.75
C PHE A 176 -12.77 16.03 -6.46
N ASN A 177 -12.30 14.85 -6.88
CA ASN A 177 -13.11 13.86 -7.59
C ASN A 177 -13.07 12.45 -6.96
N GLY A 178 -12.48 12.30 -5.77
CA GLY A 178 -12.33 11.01 -5.09
C GLY A 178 -11.16 10.13 -5.56
N THR A 179 -10.36 10.51 -6.56
CA THR A 179 -9.19 9.72 -7.00
C THR A 179 -8.16 9.50 -5.88
N CYS A 180 -8.15 10.34 -4.84
CA CYS A 180 -7.30 10.11 -3.66
C CYS A 180 -7.62 8.81 -2.92
N TRP A 181 -8.85 8.28 -3.02
CA TRP A 181 -9.22 7.00 -2.42
C TRP A 181 -8.58 5.84 -3.16
N SER A 182 -8.51 5.90 -4.48
CA SER A 182 -7.78 4.92 -5.28
C SER A 182 -6.30 4.92 -4.92
N VAL A 183 -5.69 6.10 -4.82
CA VAL A 183 -4.29 6.24 -4.36
C VAL A 183 -4.10 5.68 -2.94
N TRP A 184 -5.08 5.87 -2.06
CA TRP A 184 -5.03 5.30 -0.72
C TRP A 184 -5.06 3.78 -0.74
N MET A 185 -5.88 3.17 -1.60
CA MET A 185 -5.94 1.71 -1.77
C MET A 185 -4.64 1.16 -2.36
N ASP A 186 -4.01 1.88 -3.29
CA ASP A 186 -2.71 1.50 -3.86
C ASP A 186 -1.62 1.43 -2.79
N VAL A 187 -1.60 2.39 -1.86
CA VAL A 187 -0.66 2.39 -0.72
C VAL A 187 -1.03 1.35 0.33
N ASN A 188 -2.33 1.13 0.57
CA ASN A 188 -2.86 0.31 1.65
C ASN A 188 -3.53 -0.96 1.10
N THR A 189 -2.81 -1.73 0.27
CA THR A 189 -3.39 -2.87 -0.45
C THR A 189 -3.97 -3.95 0.47
N ILE A 190 -3.26 -4.30 1.56
CA ILE A 190 -3.70 -5.34 2.50
C ILE A 190 -4.99 -4.97 3.23
N PRO A 191 -5.10 -3.82 3.92
CA PRO A 191 -6.35 -3.45 4.57
C PRO A 191 -7.47 -3.17 3.56
N ALA A 192 -7.18 -2.64 2.37
CA ALA A 192 -8.17 -2.47 1.31
C ALA A 192 -8.73 -3.84 0.84
N ALA A 193 -7.89 -4.85 0.66
CA ALA A 193 -8.31 -6.20 0.32
C ALA A 193 -9.15 -6.83 1.43
N GLY A 194 -8.76 -6.64 2.70
CA GLY A 194 -9.54 -7.11 3.85
C GLY A 194 -10.93 -6.45 3.91
N LEU A 195 -11.01 -5.14 3.66
CA LEU A 195 -12.28 -4.40 3.60
C LEU A 195 -13.16 -4.89 2.45
N LEU A 196 -12.60 -5.09 1.25
CA LEU A 196 -13.34 -5.60 0.10
C LEU A 196 -13.89 -7.02 0.35
N PHE A 197 -13.08 -7.90 0.94
CA PHE A 197 -13.51 -9.24 1.32
C PHE A 197 -14.65 -9.21 2.34
N GLY A 198 -14.51 -8.39 3.39
CA GLY A 198 -15.54 -8.23 4.41
C GLY A 198 -16.87 -7.70 3.86
N ILE A 199 -16.82 -6.67 3.01
CA ILE A 199 -18.02 -6.13 2.34
C ILE A 199 -18.66 -7.21 1.47
N SER A 200 -17.88 -7.92 0.66
CA SER A 200 -18.41 -8.95 -0.24
C SER A 200 -19.08 -10.11 0.52
N PHE A 201 -18.47 -10.54 1.64
CA PHE A 201 -19.02 -11.58 2.50
C PHE A 201 -20.34 -11.15 3.14
N VAL A 202 -20.39 -9.94 3.71
CA VAL A 202 -21.62 -9.40 4.33
C VAL A 202 -22.71 -9.19 3.29
N THR A 203 -22.39 -8.62 2.13
CA THR A 203 -23.34 -8.49 1.01
C THR A 203 -23.88 -9.85 0.57
N GLY A 204 -23.04 -10.89 0.50
CA GLY A 204 -23.48 -12.26 0.18
C GLY A 204 -24.48 -12.84 1.20
N ILE A 205 -24.23 -12.63 2.50
CA ILE A 205 -25.17 -13.05 3.56
C ILE A 205 -26.49 -12.29 3.43
N LEU A 206 -26.44 -10.97 3.28
CA LEU A 206 -27.63 -10.13 3.16
C LEU A 206 -28.44 -10.47 1.90
N CYS A 207 -27.77 -10.71 0.77
CA CYS A 207 -28.44 -11.15 -0.46
C CYS A 207 -29.12 -12.51 -0.28
N THR A 208 -28.50 -13.46 0.43
CA THR A 208 -29.12 -14.76 0.75
C THR A 208 -30.38 -14.57 1.60
N TRP A 209 -30.34 -13.69 2.61
CA TRP A 209 -31.49 -13.37 3.46
C TRP A 209 -32.63 -12.71 2.68
N ILE A 210 -32.32 -11.81 1.74
CA ILE A 210 -33.33 -11.13 0.91
C ILE A 210 -33.93 -12.08 -0.13
N ALA A 211 -33.15 -13.01 -0.66
CA ALA A 211 -33.59 -13.97 -1.68
C ALA A 211 -34.40 -15.15 -1.12
N HIS A 212 -34.22 -15.47 0.17
CA HIS A 212 -34.97 -16.50 0.90
C HIS A 212 -35.59 -15.92 2.17
N PRO A 213 -36.64 -15.07 2.04
CA PRO A 213 -37.36 -14.53 3.20
C PRO A 213 -38.11 -15.61 4.00
#